data_AF-A0A5J4IMG7-F1
#
_entry.id   AF-A0A5J4IMG7-F1
#
_cell.length_a   1.000
_cell.length_b   1.000
_cell.length_c   1.000
_cell.angle_alpha   90.00
_cell.angle_beta   90.00
_cell.angle_gamma   90.00
#
_symmetry.space_group_name_H-M   'P 1'
#
loop_
_entity.id
_entity.type
_entity.pdbx_description
1 polymer ?
#
loop_
_entity_poly.entity_id
_entity_poly.type
_entity_poly.pdbx_seq_one_letter_code
_entity_poly.pdbx_strand_id
1 'polypeptide(L)'
;MFPTGSEFLILYSAYFAILVFLIYGLLSSKNKAFYKWNMLLYIVYLIIMINVFSDSENFRYGNSLGVLFYGGLLVVSHAALIVLIKLYQLFTKKS
;
A
#
# COMPACT_ATOMS: atom_id res chain seq x y z
N MET A 1 -9.57 -18.38 -0.58
CA MET A 1 -8.28 -18.96 -1.05
C MET A 1 -7.46 -17.81 -1.58
N PHE A 2 -6.24 -17.59 -1.07
CA PHE A 2 -5.40 -16.49 -1.56
C PHE A 2 -4.97 -16.77 -3.01
N PRO A 3 -5.22 -15.84 -3.95
CA PRO A 3 -4.74 -15.99 -5.32
C PRO A 3 -3.21 -16.01 -5.36
N THR A 4 -2.63 -17.04 -5.96
CA THR A 4 -1.17 -17.18 -6.11
C THR A 4 -0.67 -16.89 -7.53
N GLY A 5 -1.54 -16.36 -8.39
CA GLY A 5 -1.19 -15.93 -9.74
C GLY A 5 -0.08 -14.88 -9.74
N SER A 6 0.73 -14.87 -10.80
CA SER A 6 1.89 -13.98 -10.90
C SER A 6 1.54 -12.49 -10.76
N GLU A 7 0.35 -12.08 -11.21
CA GLU A 7 -0.11 -10.69 -11.08
C GLU A 7 -0.38 -10.33 -9.61
N PHE A 8 -0.94 -11.27 -8.84
CA PHE A 8 -1.20 -11.09 -7.41
C PHE A 8 0.08 -11.11 -6.59
N LEU A 9 1.09 -11.90 -7.00
CA LEU A 9 2.41 -11.87 -6.37
C LEU A 9 3.08 -10.50 -6.50
N ILE A 10 2.98 -9.86 -7.66
CA ILE A 10 3.47 -8.48 -7.87
C ILE A 10 2.75 -7.53 -6.92
N LEU A 11 1.43 -7.65 -6.82
CA LEU A 11 0.62 -6.84 -5.93
C LEU A 11 1.06 -7.01 -4.47
N TYR A 12 1.17 -8.24 -3.98
CA TYR A 12 1.61 -8.53 -2.60
C TYR A 12 3.02 -8.01 -2.33
N SER A 13 3.91 -8.12 -3.31
CA SER A 13 5.28 -7.57 -3.20
C SER A 13 5.26 -6.05 -3.07
N ALA A 14 4.37 -5.35 -3.77
CA ALA A 14 4.20 -3.90 -3.65
C ALA A 14 3.69 -3.50 -2.26
N TYR A 15 2.67 -4.20 -1.74
CA TYR A 15 2.22 -4.02 -0.35
C TYR A 15 3.37 -4.23 0.63
N PHE A 16 4.08 -5.34 0.51
CA PHE A 16 5.21 -5.67 1.38
C PHE A 16 6.32 -4.61 1.32
N ALA A 17 6.67 -4.10 0.13
CA ALA A 17 7.65 -3.04 -0.03
C ALA A 17 7.26 -1.75 0.71
N ILE A 18 5.98 -1.34 0.61
CA ILE A 18 5.47 -0.17 1.34
C ILE A 18 5.50 -0.41 2.85
N LEU A 19 5.12 -1.61 3.31
CA LEU A 19 5.19 -1.97 4.71
C LEU A 19 6.63 -1.85 5.26
N VAL A 20 7.61 -2.43 4.56
CA VAL A 20 9.03 -2.36 4.95
C VAL A 20 9.51 -0.91 4.96
N PHE A 21 9.15 -0.11 3.96
CA PHE A 21 9.49 1.31 3.90
C PHE A 21 8.93 2.08 5.10
N LEU A 22 7.67 1.84 5.48
CA LEU A 22 7.02 2.50 6.62
C LEU A 22 7.64 2.09 7.95
N ILE A 23 7.92 0.79 8.14
CA ILE A 23 8.60 0.26 9.34
C ILE A 23 10.00 0.90 9.45
N TYR A 24 10.79 0.86 8.38
CA TYR A 24 12.13 1.44 8.37
C TYR A 24 12.09 2.94 8.70
N GLY A 25 11.13 3.67 8.14
CA GLY A 25 10.93 5.08 8.42
C GLY A 25 10.52 5.37 9.87
N LEU A 26 9.68 4.53 10.48
CA LEU A 26 9.30 4.62 11.89
C LEU A 26 10.48 4.42 12.84
N LEU A 27 11.39 3.50 12.50
CA LEU A 27 12.59 3.20 13.29
C LEU A 27 13.67 4.27 13.13
N SER A 28 13.93 4.73 11.91
CA SER A 28 15.14 5.51 11.58
C SER A 28 14.90 7.02 11.36
N SER A 29 13.67 7.46 11.12
CA SER A 29 13.40 8.88 10.79
C SER A 29 13.27 9.77 12.02
N LYS A 30 13.71 11.04 11.87
CA LYS A 30 13.41 12.13 12.82
C LYS A 30 11.92 12.51 12.81
N ASN A 31 11.26 12.45 11.65
CA ASN A 31 9.83 12.74 11.53
C ASN A 31 8.99 11.46 11.70
N LYS A 32 8.93 10.93 12.94
CA LYS A 32 8.17 9.72 13.24
C LYS A 32 6.66 9.88 13.06
N ALA A 33 6.13 11.09 13.25
CA ALA A 33 4.71 11.38 13.10
C ALA A 33 4.22 11.11 11.67
N PHE A 34 4.98 11.52 10.66
CA PHE A 34 4.68 11.22 9.25
C PHE A 34 4.53 9.72 9.01
N TYR A 35 5.51 8.91 9.45
CA TYR A 35 5.46 7.46 9.23
C TYR A 35 4.38 6.78 10.07
N LYS A 36 4.08 7.25 11.28
CA LYS A 36 2.97 6.75 12.10
C LYS A 36 1.62 6.91 11.40
N TRP A 37 1.33 8.09 10.86
CA TRP A 37 0.07 8.35 10.18
C TRP A 37 -0.08 7.56 8.89
N ASN A 38 0.99 7.48 8.08
CA ASN A 38 0.97 6.66 6.87
C ASN A 38 0.84 5.16 7.21
N MET A 39 1.49 4.68 8.29
CA MET A 39 1.34 3.31 8.77
C MET A 39 -0.07 3.00 9.24
N LEU A 40 -0.74 3.93 9.93
CA LEU A 40 -2.13 3.76 10.35
C LEU A 40 -3.05 3.61 9.14
N LEU A 41 -2.95 4.53 8.17
CA LEU A 41 -3.71 4.46 6.92
C LEU A 41 -3.41 3.16 6.17
N TYR A 42 -2.13 2.77 6.10
CA TYR A 42 -1.66 1.53 5.50
C TYR A 42 -2.36 0.29 6.08
N ILE A 43 -2.38 0.18 7.42
CA ILE A 43 -3.00 -0.95 8.11
C ILE A 43 -4.51 -1.00 7.84
N VAL A 44 -5.19 0.15 7.84
CA VAL A 44 -6.64 0.20 7.59
C VAL A 44 -7.00 -0.40 6.24
N TYR A 45 -6.36 0.05 5.15
CA TYR A 45 -6.68 -0.53 3.84
C TYR A 45 -6.07 -1.91 3.63
N LEU A 46 -4.96 -2.26 4.30
CA LEU A 46 -4.41 -3.61 4.25
C LEU A 46 -5.42 -4.61 4.82
N ILE A 47 -6.04 -4.31 5.95
CA ILE A 47 -7.08 -5.16 6.55
C ILE A 47 -8.27 -5.31 5.59
N ILE A 48 -8.71 -4.21 4.97
CA ILE A 48 -9.78 -4.25 3.95
C ILE A 48 -9.39 -5.21 2.81
N MET A 49 -8.17 -5.10 2.29
CA MET A 49 -7.72 -5.94 1.19
C MET A 49 -7.53 -7.40 1.60
N ILE A 50 -7.07 -7.68 2.83
CA ILE A 50 -7.02 -9.05 3.37
C ILE A 50 -8.43 -9.66 3.39
N ASN A 51 -9.43 -8.90 3.82
CA ASN A 51 -10.83 -9.37 3.81
C ASN A 51 -11.30 -9.64 2.38
N VAL A 52 -11.04 -8.73 1.44
CA VAL A 52 -11.37 -8.91 0.02
C VAL A 52 -10.69 -10.15 -0.56
N PHE A 53 -9.40 -10.38 -0.26
CA PHE A 53 -8.64 -11.53 -0.76
C PHE A 53 -9.01 -12.86 -0.10
N SER A 54 -9.57 -12.82 1.11
CA SER A 54 -9.95 -14.02 1.86
C SER A 54 -11.25 -14.60 1.32
N ASP A 55 -12.15 -13.75 0.84
CA ASP A 55 -13.43 -14.15 0.27
C ASP A 55 -13.28 -14.63 -1.18
N SER A 56 -13.59 -15.91 -1.41
CA SER A 56 -13.54 -16.53 -2.73
C SER A 56 -14.56 -15.99 -3.72
N GLU A 57 -15.67 -15.41 -3.25
CA GLU A 57 -16.72 -14.86 -4.13
C GLU A 57 -16.22 -13.68 -4.95
N ASN A 58 -15.29 -12.91 -4.39
CA ASN A 58 -14.63 -11.79 -5.09
C ASN A 58 -13.82 -12.22 -6.31
N PHE A 59 -13.51 -13.51 -6.44
CA PHE A 59 -12.75 -14.07 -7.57
C PHE A 59 -13.61 -14.88 -8.54
N ARG A 60 -14.91 -15.04 -8.27
CA ARG A 60 -15.83 -15.74 -9.16
C ARG A 60 -16.18 -14.86 -10.37
N TYR A 61 -16.61 -15.51 -11.44
CA TYR A 61 -17.13 -14.85 -12.65
C TYR A 61 -16.17 -13.86 -13.33
N GLY A 62 -14.86 -14.01 -13.14
CA GLY A 62 -13.85 -13.11 -13.73
C GLY A 62 -13.63 -11.80 -12.97
N ASN A 63 -14.22 -11.64 -11.78
CA ASN A 63 -14.04 -10.44 -10.94
C ASN A 63 -12.62 -10.28 -10.37
N SER A 64 -11.74 -11.27 -10.54
CA SER A 64 -10.33 -11.22 -10.13
C SER A 64 -9.59 -10.00 -10.68
N LEU A 65 -9.90 -9.58 -11.90
CA LEU A 65 -9.28 -8.39 -12.51
C LEU A 65 -9.66 -7.11 -11.76
N GLY A 66 -10.92 -6.98 -11.34
CA GLY A 66 -11.38 -5.84 -10.54
C GLY A 66 -10.68 -5.79 -9.19
N VAL A 67 -10.58 -6.94 -8.51
CA VAL A 67 -9.85 -7.07 -7.23
C VAL A 67 -8.38 -6.68 -7.39
N LEU A 68 -7.73 -7.14 -8.45
CA LEU A 68 -6.34 -6.79 -8.77
C LEU A 68 -6.19 -5.28 -9.05
N PHE A 69 -7.09 -4.71 -9.84
CA PHE A 69 -7.07 -3.28 -10.19
C PHE A 69 -7.24 -2.39 -8.97
N TYR A 70 -8.26 -2.62 -8.13
CA TYR A 70 -8.48 -1.80 -6.95
C TYR A 70 -7.40 -1.99 -5.88
N GLY A 71 -6.91 -3.22 -5.71
CA GLY A 71 -5.75 -3.47 -4.84
C GLY A 71 -4.50 -2.71 -5.32
N GLY A 72 -4.21 -2.79 -6.62
CA GLY A 72 -3.10 -2.07 -7.24
C GLY A 72 -3.25 -0.56 -7.10
N LEU A 73 -4.45 -0.03 -7.36
CA LEU A 73 -4.75 1.39 -7.27
C LEU A 73 -4.48 1.93 -5.87
N LEU A 74 -4.88 1.21 -4.82
CA LEU A 74 -4.66 1.64 -3.43
C LEU A 74 -3.18 1.75 -3.09
N VAL A 75 -2.38 0.71 -3.40
CA VAL A 75 -0.95 0.71 -3.07
C VAL A 75 -0.18 1.74 -3.90
N VAL A 76 -0.48 1.87 -5.19
CA VAL A 76 0.16 2.86 -6.08
C VAL A 76 -0.20 4.28 -5.65
N SER A 77 -1.47 4.56 -5.35
CA SER A 77 -1.91 5.89 -4.90
C SER A 77 -1.24 6.28 -3.58
N HIS A 78 -1.13 5.33 -2.64
CA HIS A 78 -0.46 5.58 -1.37
C HIS A 78 1.04 5.88 -1.57
N ALA A 79 1.72 5.10 -2.42
CA ALA A 79 3.11 5.35 -2.77
C ALA A 79 3.30 6.72 -3.44
N ALA A 80 2.43 7.08 -4.39
CA ALA A 80 2.46 8.36 -5.07
C ALA A 80 2.28 9.53 -4.09
N LEU A 81 1.32 9.45 -3.17
CA LEU A 81 1.11 10.47 -2.13
C LEU A 81 2.34 10.64 -1.24
N ILE A 82 2.96 9.55 -0.79
CA ILE A 82 4.20 9.60 0.00
C ILE A 82 5.30 10.34 -0.77
N VAL A 83 5.50 10.00 -2.05
CA VAL A 83 6.52 10.62 -2.90
C VAL A 83 6.22 12.10 -3.08
N LEU A 84 4.98 12.47 -3.40
CA LEU A 84 4.56 13.87 -3.59
C LEU A 84 4.78 14.70 -2.32
N ILE A 85 4.40 14.18 -1.15
CA ILE A 85 4.60 14.89 0.12
C ILE A 85 6.09 15.08 0.41
N LYS A 86 6.92 14.06 0.18
CA LYS A 86 8.37 14.16 0.37
C LYS A 86 9.02 15.14 -0.61
N LEU A 87 8.60 15.13 -1.88
CA LEU A 87 9.06 16.10 -2.87
C LEU A 87 8.67 17.51 -2.47
N TYR A 88 7.42 17.74 -2.08
CA TYR A 88 6.95 19.04 -1.61
C TYR A 88 7.77 19.55 -0.41
N GLN A 89 8.04 18.69 0.58
CA GLN A 89 8.88 19.03 1.73
C GLN A 89 10.32 19.36 1.32
N LEU A 90 10.86 18.68 0.31
CA LEU A 90 12.21 18.94 -0.20
C LEU A 90 12.29 20.32 -0.88
N PHE A 91 11.29 20.67 -1.70
CA PHE A 91 11.24 21.97 -2.39
C PHE A 91 10.97 23.13 -1.43
N THR A 92 10.12 22.94 -0.42
CA THR A 92 9.77 24.01 0.53
C THR A 92 10.80 24.22 1.64
N LYS A 93 11.56 23.20 2.06
CA LYS A 93 12.67 23.38 3.02
C LYS A 93 13.90 24.08 2.45
N LYS A 94 13.97 24.25 1.13
CA LYS A 94 15.12 24.86 0.45
C LYS A 94 14.92 26.35 0.16
N SER A 95 13.78 26.92 0.56
CA SER A 95 13.48 28.37 0.54
C SER A 95 13.42 28.92 1.95
#